data_AF-A0A2G1ZH11-F1
#
_entry.id   AF-A0A2G1ZH11-F1
#
_cell.length_a   1.000
_cell.length_b   1.000
_cell.length_c   1.000
_cell.angle_alpha   90.00
_cell.angle_beta   90.00
_cell.angle_gamma   90.00
#
_symmetry.space_group_name_H-M   'P 1'
#
loop_
_entity.id
_entity.type
_entity.pdbx_description
1 polymer ?
#
loop_
_entity_poly.entity_id
_entity_poly.type
_entity_poly.pdbx_seq_one_letter_code
_entity_poly.pdbx_strand_id
1 'polypeptide(L)' 'MITTEQLAEKFHVKPNTIRTSLCRKGHWCGLRPVRLPNRFLAWPDDAVERLVAQSQGSTESQQAQREG' A
#
# COMPACT_ATOMS: atom_id res chain seq x y z
N MET A 1 -11.02 6.38 1.72
CA MET A 1 -10.84 4.92 1.94
C MET A 1 -10.55 4.29 0.59
N ILE A 2 -9.45 3.56 0.44
CA ILE A 2 -9.00 2.97 -0.83
C ILE A 2 -8.95 1.45 -0.77
N THR A 3 -9.00 0.78 -1.92
CA THR A 3 -8.87 -0.68 -2.00
C THR A 3 -7.42 -1.13 -1.95
N THR A 4 -7.21 -2.44 -1.80
CA THR A 4 -5.86 -3.04 -1.86
C THR A 4 -5.20 -2.84 -3.23
N GLU A 5 -5.99 -2.75 -4.30
CA GLU A 5 -5.49 -2.53 -5.66
C GLU A 5 -5.00 -1.09 -5.82
N GLN A 6 -5.81 -0.11 -5.43
CA GLN A 6 -5.41 1.30 -5.43
C GLN A 6 -4.19 1.57 -4.54
N LEU A 7 -4.12 0.88 -3.39
CA LEU A 7 -2.94 0.91 -2.53
C LEU A 7 -1.71 0.35 -3.25
N ALA A 8 -1.84 -0.80 -3.90
CA ALA A 8 -0.78 -1.41 -4.68
C ALA A 8 -0.28 -0.51 -5.81
N GLU A 9 -1.18 0.17 -6.52
CA GLU A 9 -0.84 1.16 -7.55
C GLU A 9 -0.09 2.35 -6.96
N LYS A 10 -0.57 2.96 -5.86
CA LYS A 10 0.11 4.08 -5.18
C LYS A 10 1.55 3.71 -4.76
N PHE A 11 1.78 2.46 -4.38
CA PHE A 11 3.10 1.98 -3.93
C PHE A 11 3.91 1.25 -5.01
N HIS A 12 3.40 1.12 -6.25
CA HIS A 12 4.02 0.33 -7.32
C HIS A 12 4.39 -1.11 -6.91
N VAL A 13 3.58 -1.72 -6.05
CA VAL A 13 3.76 -3.10 -5.57
C VAL A 13 2.64 -3.99 -6.05
N LYS A 14 2.86 -5.30 -6.06
CA LYS A 14 1.78 -6.25 -6.39
C LYS A 14 0.77 -6.32 -5.23
N PRO A 15 -0.55 -6.32 -5.50
CA PRO A 15 -1.57 -6.52 -4.47
C PRO A 15 -1.35 -7.80 -3.65
N ASN A 16 -0.79 -8.83 -4.28
CA ASN A 16 -0.49 -10.10 -3.63
C ASN A 16 0.59 -9.98 -2.54
N THR A 17 1.54 -9.06 -2.69
CA THR A 17 2.57 -8.76 -1.66
C THR A 17 1.92 -8.16 -0.41
N ILE A 18 0.97 -7.24 -0.60
CA ILE A 18 0.21 -6.61 0.50
C ILE A 18 -0.58 -7.69 1.24
N ARG A 19 -1.31 -8.54 0.52
CA ARG A 19 -2.06 -9.66 1.11
C ARG A 19 -1.14 -10.64 1.85
N THR A 20 0.02 -10.96 1.29
CA THR A 20 1.02 -11.85 1.92
C THR A 20 1.55 -11.26 3.22
N SER A 21 1.89 -9.97 3.24
CA SER A 21 2.32 -9.28 4.47
C SER A 21 1.20 -9.26 5.51
N LEU A 22 -0.04 -9.03 5.09
CA LEU A 22 -1.21 -9.10 5.96
C LEU A 22 -1.37 -10.48 6.58
N CYS A 23 -1.24 -11.56 5.81
CA CYS A 23 -1.34 -12.91 6.36
C CYS A 23 -0.16 -13.26 7.29
N ARG A 24 1.06 -12.79 6.99
CA ARG A 24 2.26 -13.11 7.76
C ARG A 24 2.46 -12.25 9.00
N LYS A 25 2.13 -10.96 8.92
CA LYS A 25 2.39 -9.94 9.95
C LYS A 25 1.13 -9.36 10.57
N GLY A 26 -0.04 -9.57 9.96
CA GLY A 26 -1.32 -8.96 10.40
C GLY A 26 -1.46 -7.47 10.05
N HIS A 27 -0.44 -6.88 9.44
CA HIS A 27 -0.40 -5.47 9.03
C HIS A 27 0.55 -5.30 7.84
N TRP A 28 0.40 -4.18 7.14
CA TRP A 28 1.29 -3.80 6.04
C TRP A 28 1.83 -2.41 6.31
N CYS A 29 3.14 -2.29 6.54
CA CYS A 29 3.82 -1.02 6.86
C CYS A 29 3.15 -0.21 7.99
N GLY A 30 2.65 -0.89 9.03
CA GLY A 30 1.92 -0.27 10.14
C GLY A 30 0.46 0.09 9.85
N LEU A 31 0.00 -0.05 8.61
CA LEU A 31 -1.39 0.14 8.22
C LEU A 31 -2.21 -1.12 8.54
N ARG A 32 -3.41 -0.88 9.11
CA ARG A 32 -4.40 -1.92 9.38
C ARG A 32 -5.59 -1.75 8.44
N PRO A 33 -5.95 -2.77 7.66
CA PRO A 33 -7.14 -2.70 6.84
C PRO A 33 -8.39 -2.75 7.72
N VAL A 34 -9.42 -2.03 7.29
CA VAL A 34 -10.76 -2.10 7.87
C VAL A 34 -11.58 -3.07 7.03
N ARG A 35 -12.21 -4.04 7.69
CA ARG A 35 -13.09 -5.00 7.04
C ARG A 35 -14.45 -4.33 6.80
N LEU A 36 -14.83 -4.18 5.53
CA LEU A 36 -16.13 -3.64 5.17
C LEU A 36 -17.21 -4.73 5.18
N PRO A 37 -18.49 -4.34 5.33
CA PRO A 37 -19.62 -5.27 5.23
C PRO A 37 -19.71 -5.95 3.85
N ASN A 38 -19.10 -5.37 2.81
CA ASN A 38 -19.02 -5.94 1.47
C ASN A 38 -17.93 -7.03 1.29
N ARG A 39 -17.31 -7.51 2.39
CA ARG A 39 -16.17 -8.47 2.41
C ARG A 39 -14.85 -7.96 1.82
N PHE A 40 -14.75 -6.70 1.41
CA PHE A 40 -13.49 -6.09 0.99
C PHE A 40 -12.70 -5.50 2.16
N LEU A 41 -11.40 -5.37 1.94
CA LEU A 41 -10.48 -4.66 2.83
C LEU A 41 -10.34 -3.22 2.31
N ALA A 42 -10.70 -2.24 3.14
CA ALA A 42 -10.43 -0.85 2.87
C ALA A 42 -9.25 -0.34 3.69
N TRP A 43 -8.48 0.54 3.09
CA TRP A 43 -7.35 1.20 3.70
C TRP A 43 -7.67 2.68 3.91
N PRO A 44 -7.31 3.25 5.09
CA PRO A 44 -7.47 4.67 5.34
C PRO A 44 -6.56 5.47 4.42
N ASP A 45 -7.14 6.38 3.64
CA ASP A 45 -6.41 7.13 2.61
C ASP A 45 -5.39 8.09 3.25
N ASP A 46 -5.76 8.80 4.32
CA ASP A 46 -4.86 9.70 5.05
C ASP A 46 -3.58 8.99 5.53
N ALA A 47 -3.71 7.77 6.05
CA ALA A 47 -2.56 7.03 6.56
C ALA A 47 -1.68 6.49 5.41
N VAL A 48 -2.31 6.11 4.30
CA VAL A 48 -1.63 5.70 3.07
C VAL A 48 -0.84 6.87 2.50
N GLU A 49 -1.46 8.03 2.32
CA GLU A 49 -0.81 9.21 1.76
C GLU A 49 0.36 9.68 2.64
N ARG A 50 0.19 9.68 3.97
CA ARG A 50 1.29 9.97 4.90
C ARG A 50 2.44 8.98 4.77
N LEU A 51 2.16 7.70 4.57
CA LEU A 51 3.18 6.67 4.40
C LEU A 51 3.87 6.78 3.03
N VAL A 52 3.12 7.05 1.96
CA VAL A 52 3.67 7.32 0.62
C VAL A 52 4.59 8.53 0.71
N ALA A 53 4.14 9.65 1.30
CA ALA A 53 4.95 10.86 1.47
C ALA A 53 6.26 10.58 2.24
N GLN A 54 6.22 9.76 3.29
CA GLN A 54 7.41 9.34 4.03
C GLN A 54 8.37 8.49 3.18
N SER A 55 7.85 7.58 2.35
CA SER A 55 8.66 6.71 1.49
C SER A 55 9.25 7.47 0.30
N GLN A 56 8.47 8.37 -0.32
CA GLN A 56 8.90 9.17 -1.48
C GLN A 56 10.04 10.11 -1.13
N GLY A 57 10.06 10.64 0.11
CA GLY A 57 11.19 11.43 0.61
C GLY A 57 12.55 10.72 0.63
N SER A 58 12.58 9.39 0.43
CA SER A 58 13.82 8.60 0.34
C SER A 58 13.98 7.84 -0.99
N THR A 59 12.95 7.75 -1.84
CA THR A 59 12.89 6.81 -2.98
C THR A 59 12.86 7.49 -4.35
N GLU A 60 12.97 8.82 -4.43
CA GLU A 60 13.02 9.56 -5.71
C GLU A 60 14.17 9.09 -6.64
N SER A 61 15.14 8.34 -6.13
CA SER A 61 16.25 7.76 -6.90
C SER A 61 15.97 6.41 -7.60
N GLN A 62 14.83 5.74 -7.39
CA GLN A 62 14.61 4.36 -7.91
C GLN A 62 13.59 4.24 -9.07
N GLN A 63 12.88 5.31 -9.44
CA GLN A 63 11.89 5.26 -10.52
C GLN A 63 12.46 5.54 -11.92
N ALA A 64 13.69 6.10 -12.03
CA ALA A 64 14.31 6.47 -13.30
C ALA A 64 14.93 5.32 -14.12
N GLN A 65 14.78 4.05 -13.72
CA GLN A 65 15.50 2.92 -14.34
C GLN A 65 14.61 1.86 -15.03
N ARG A 66 13.34 2.14 -15.33
CA ARG A 66 12.43 1.12 -15.91
C ARG A 66 11.90 1.39 -17.32
N GLU A 67 12.37 2.44 -17.99
CA GLU A 67 12.07 2.71 -19.39
C GLU A 67 13.39 2.80 -20.18
N GLY A 68 13.84 1.68 -20.72
CA GLY A 68 15.02 1.53 -21.56
C GLY A 68 14.94 0.26 -22.38
#